data_AF-A0A7C7UP49-F1
#
_entry.id   AF-A0A7C7UP49-F1
#
_cell.length_a   1.000
_cell.length_b   1.000
_cell.length_c   1.000
_cell.angle_alpha   90.00
_cell.angle_beta   90.00
_cell.angle_gamma   90.00
#
_symmetry.space_group_name_H-M   'P 1'
#
loop_
_entity.id
_entity.type
_entity.pdbx_description
1 polymer ?
#
loop_
_entity_poly.entity_id
_entity_poly.type
_entity_poly.pdbx_seq_one_letter_code
_entity_poly.pdbx_strand_id
1 'polypeptide(L)'
;AAHSNLGVVYYRQGRLNEAIVEYQTALALTPNDAEIHYLLGGAYVQMGRLTEALTEFETALKLDPNLPEVYYGLGVIYKLQGEKEKAIEAFERFLELGPGQDPRAKIEAERQLEDLKR
;
A
#
# COMPACT_ATOMS: atom_id res chain seq x y z
N ALA A 1 7.59 -15.89 -5.17
CA ALA A 1 8.93 -15.62 -4.60
C ALA A 1 9.89 -14.96 -5.60
N ALA A 2 10.29 -15.60 -6.71
CA ALA A 2 11.24 -14.99 -7.66
C ALA A 2 10.67 -13.72 -8.35
N HIS A 3 9.43 -13.81 -8.86
CA HIS A 3 8.75 -12.70 -9.51
C HIS A 3 8.45 -11.54 -8.56
N SER A 4 7.97 -11.79 -7.33
CA SER A 4 7.75 -10.73 -6.33
C SER A 4 9.04 -9.98 -5.97
N ASN A 5 10.15 -10.70 -5.77
CA ASN A 5 11.45 -10.08 -5.49
C ASN A 5 11.96 -9.24 -6.68
N LEU A 6 11.79 -9.73 -7.91
CA LEU A 6 12.17 -8.99 -9.12
C LEU A 6 11.29 -7.74 -9.29
N GLY A 7 9.99 -7.85 -9.01
CA GLY A 7 9.07 -6.72 -8.99
C GLY A 7 9.51 -5.64 -8.00
N VAL A 8 9.93 -6.01 -6.79
CA VAL A 8 10.47 -5.06 -5.80
C VAL A 8 11.73 -4.36 -6.32
N VAL A 9 12.61 -5.08 -7.01
CA VAL A 9 13.81 -4.49 -7.64
C VAL A 9 13.42 -3.47 -8.71
N TYR A 10 12.48 -3.79 -9.60
CA TYR A 10 12.01 -2.85 -10.62
C TYR A 10 11.30 -1.64 -10.01
N TYR A 11 10.47 -1.85 -8.99
CA TYR A 11 9.79 -0.77 -8.27
C TYR A 11 10.79 0.22 -7.68
N ARG A 12 11.85 -0.28 -7.03
CA ARG A 12 12.93 0.57 -6.47
C ARG A 12 13.73 1.33 -7.55
N GLN A 13 13.76 0.82 -8.79
CA GLN A 13 14.37 1.48 -9.94
C GLN A 13 13.42 2.49 -10.63
N GLY A 14 12.19 2.67 -10.14
CA GLY A 14 11.16 3.48 -10.80
C GLY A 14 10.58 2.85 -12.07
N ARG A 15 10.91 1.58 -12.34
CA ARG A 15 10.45 0.79 -13.49
C ARG A 15 9.09 0.17 -13.17
N LEU A 16 8.09 1.04 -12.99
CA LEU A 16 6.79 0.67 -12.41
C LEU A 16 6.00 -0.30 -13.30
N ASN A 17 6.08 -0.16 -14.62
CA ASN A 17 5.42 -1.10 -15.55
C ASN A 17 6.01 -2.51 -15.42
N GLU A 18 7.33 -2.64 -15.39
CA GLU A 18 7.96 -3.94 -15.19
C GLU A 18 7.65 -4.52 -13.81
N ALA A 19 7.62 -3.68 -12.76
CA ALA A 19 7.22 -4.13 -11.42
C ALA A 19 5.81 -4.73 -11.42
N ILE A 20 4.85 -4.05 -12.06
CA ILE A 20 3.46 -4.53 -12.19
C ILE A 20 3.39 -5.88 -12.89
N VAL A 21 4.11 -6.04 -14.01
CA VAL A 21 4.13 -7.32 -14.76
C VAL A 21 4.65 -8.45 -13.87
N GLU A 22 5.71 -8.21 -13.12
CA GLU A 22 6.28 -9.20 -12.21
C GLU A 22 5.33 -9.53 -11.04
N TYR A 23 4.68 -8.53 -10.44
CA TYR A 23 3.70 -8.76 -9.38
C TYR A 23 2.46 -9.53 -9.89
N GLN A 24 1.94 -9.17 -11.07
CA GLN A 24 0.83 -9.90 -11.69
C GLN A 24 1.21 -11.34 -12.01
N THR A 25 2.43 -11.58 -12.49
CA THR A 25 2.95 -12.94 -12.72
C THR A 25 3.06 -13.71 -11.41
N ALA A 26 3.49 -13.06 -10.33
CA ALA A 26 3.52 -13.67 -9.02
C ALA A 26 2.11 -14.02 -8.52
N LEU A 27 1.12 -13.14 -8.68
CA LEU A 27 -0.29 -13.41 -8.34
C LEU A 27 -0.92 -14.50 -9.20
N ALA A 28 -0.52 -14.65 -10.46
CA ALA A 28 -0.99 -15.75 -11.30
C ALA A 28 -0.56 -17.13 -10.74
N LEU A 29 0.55 -17.17 -10.00
CA LEU A 29 1.05 -18.39 -9.33
C LEU A 29 0.49 -18.53 -7.91
N THR A 30 0.34 -17.42 -7.20
CA THR A 30 -0.14 -17.37 -5.80
C THR A 30 -1.18 -16.25 -5.64
N PRO A 31 -2.45 -16.51 -6.04
CA PRO A 31 -3.47 -15.46 -6.14
C PRO A 31 -4.00 -14.95 -4.79
N ASN A 32 -3.66 -15.62 -3.69
CA ASN A 32 -4.11 -15.28 -2.34
C ASN A 32 -2.96 -14.72 -1.47
N ASP A 33 -1.94 -14.14 -2.11
CA ASP A 33 -0.81 -13.55 -1.41
C ASP A 33 -1.08 -12.05 -1.12
N ALA A 34 -1.44 -11.77 0.13
CA ALA A 34 -1.81 -10.42 0.57
C ALA A 34 -0.66 -9.41 0.40
N GLU A 35 0.58 -9.84 0.59
CA GLU A 35 1.75 -8.97 0.46
C GLU A 35 1.97 -8.56 -1.01
N ILE A 36 1.76 -9.49 -1.95
CA ILE A 36 1.90 -9.17 -3.37
C ILE A 36 0.77 -8.23 -3.85
N HIS A 37 -0.46 -8.41 -3.36
CA HIS A 37 -1.53 -7.44 -3.60
C HIS A 37 -1.17 -6.04 -3.07
N TYR A 38 -0.60 -5.95 -1.86
CA TYR A 38 -0.05 -4.69 -1.33
C TYR A 38 1.03 -4.10 -2.25
N LEU A 39 2.01 -4.89 -2.68
CA LEU A 39 3.10 -4.42 -3.54
C LEU A 39 2.58 -3.91 -4.91
N LEU A 40 1.60 -4.61 -5.49
CA LEU A 40 0.94 -4.20 -6.73
C LEU A 40 0.15 -2.90 -6.54
N GLY A 41 -0.61 -2.79 -5.44
CA GLY A 41 -1.31 -1.57 -5.07
C GLY A 41 -0.37 -0.37 -4.90
N GLY A 42 0.77 -0.57 -4.24
CA GLY A 42 1.82 0.45 -4.10
C GLY A 42 2.39 0.92 -5.44
N ALA A 43 2.60 0.01 -6.40
CA ALA A 43 3.00 0.35 -7.77
C ALA A 43 1.95 1.21 -8.48
N TYR A 44 0.66 0.88 -8.34
CA TYR A 44 -0.42 1.69 -8.89
C TYR A 44 -0.52 3.08 -8.23
N VAL A 45 -0.33 3.20 -6.91
CA VAL A 45 -0.27 4.51 -6.24
C VAL A 45 0.82 5.40 -6.86
N GLN A 46 2.04 4.88 -7.05
CA GLN A 46 3.11 5.65 -7.66
C GLN A 46 2.81 6.10 -9.11
N MET A 47 2.00 5.34 -9.83
CA MET A 47 1.55 5.70 -11.18
C MET A 47 0.33 6.65 -11.19
N GLY A 48 -0.20 7.05 -10.03
CA GLY A 48 -1.45 7.82 -9.94
C GLY A 48 -2.71 7.01 -10.26
N ARG A 49 -2.58 5.69 -10.34
CA ARG A 49 -3.61 4.71 -10.68
C ARG A 49 -4.43 4.33 -9.44
N LEU A 50 -5.07 5.32 -8.82
CA LEU A 50 -5.63 5.20 -7.46
C LEU A 50 -6.78 4.18 -7.36
N THR A 51 -7.62 4.06 -8.40
CA THR A 51 -8.72 3.08 -8.41
C THR A 51 -8.22 1.64 -8.38
N GLU A 52 -7.19 1.33 -9.19
CA GLU A 52 -6.61 -0.02 -9.18
C GLU A 52 -5.86 -0.27 -7.88
N ALA A 53 -5.16 0.73 -7.34
CA ALA A 53 -4.53 0.62 -6.04
C ALA A 53 -5.52 0.26 -4.92
N LEU A 54 -6.69 0.91 -4.89
CA LEU A 54 -7.75 0.60 -3.92
C LEU A 54 -8.23 -0.84 -4.04
N THR A 55 -8.48 -1.34 -5.26
CA THR A 55 -8.91 -2.73 -5.47
C THR A 55 -7.89 -3.74 -4.95
N GLU A 56 -6.60 -3.49 -5.19
CA GLU A 56 -5.54 -4.37 -4.70
C GLU A 56 -5.41 -4.32 -3.17
N PHE A 57 -5.52 -3.12 -2.58
CA PHE A 57 -5.50 -2.96 -1.11
C PHE A 57 -6.71 -3.58 -0.42
N GLU A 58 -7.91 -3.47 -0.99
CA GLU A 58 -9.11 -4.17 -0.51
C GLU A 58 -8.92 -5.68 -0.53
N THR A 59 -8.32 -6.20 -1.61
CA THR A 59 -8.00 -7.62 -1.73
C THR A 59 -6.96 -8.05 -0.71
N ALA A 60 -5.90 -7.27 -0.51
CA ALA A 60 -4.89 -7.51 0.51
C ALA A 60 -5.52 -7.57 1.92
N LEU A 61 -6.37 -6.61 2.29
CA LEU A 61 -7.04 -6.61 3.60
C LEU A 61 -8.06 -7.74 3.78
N LYS A 62 -8.68 -8.21 2.69
CA LYS A 62 -9.55 -9.39 2.73
C LYS A 62 -8.76 -10.66 3.04
N LEU A 63 -7.52 -10.75 2.55
CA LEU A 63 -6.63 -11.88 2.75
C LEU A 63 -5.92 -11.82 4.11
N ASP A 64 -5.44 -10.64 4.49
CA ASP A 64 -4.84 -10.35 5.79
C ASP A 64 -5.25 -8.94 6.29
N PRO A 65 -6.19 -8.85 7.26
CA PRO A 65 -6.66 -7.57 7.78
C PRO A 65 -5.65 -6.87 8.71
N ASN A 66 -4.52 -7.51 9.03
CA ASN A 66 -3.50 -7.00 9.94
C ASN A 66 -2.21 -6.60 9.21
N LEU A 67 -2.33 -6.04 8.01
CA LEU A 67 -1.21 -5.47 7.25
C LEU A 67 -1.16 -3.94 7.44
N PRO A 68 -0.31 -3.40 8.33
CA PRO A 68 -0.21 -1.96 8.57
C PRO A 68 0.05 -1.18 7.28
N GLU A 69 0.92 -1.68 6.41
CA GLU A 69 1.37 -1.00 5.20
C GLU A 69 0.22 -0.70 4.23
N VAL A 70 -0.81 -1.56 4.21
CA VAL A 70 -2.00 -1.35 3.40
C VAL A 70 -2.82 -0.18 3.94
N TYR A 71 -2.98 -0.07 5.27
CA TYR A 71 -3.67 1.07 5.88
C TYR A 71 -2.92 2.39 5.68
N TYR A 72 -1.58 2.38 5.70
CA TYR A 72 -0.80 3.54 5.32
C TYR A 72 -1.08 3.96 3.86
N GLY A 73 -1.07 2.99 2.93
CA GLY A 73 -1.40 3.22 1.53
C GLY A 73 -2.81 3.79 1.33
N LEU A 74 -3.81 3.23 2.02
CA LEU A 74 -5.19 3.74 2.03
C LEU A 74 -5.27 5.17 2.55
N GLY A 75 -4.57 5.49 3.65
CA GLY A 75 -4.53 6.85 4.20
C GLY A 75 -3.99 7.87 3.20
N VAL A 76 -2.93 7.51 2.46
CA VAL A 76 -2.39 8.35 1.38
C VAL A 76 -3.42 8.54 0.25
N ILE A 77 -4.07 7.46 -0.20
CA ILE A 77 -5.08 7.55 -1.27
C ILE A 77 -6.26 8.43 -0.85
N TYR A 78 -6.84 8.18 0.33
CA TYR A 78 -7.98 8.95 0.81
C TYR A 78 -7.63 10.43 1.02
N LYS A 79 -6.42 10.73 1.49
CA LYS A 79 -5.93 12.11 1.55
C LYS A 79 -5.88 12.76 0.17
N LEU A 80 -5.36 12.07 -0.85
CA LEU A 80 -5.31 12.57 -2.23
C LEU A 80 -6.70 12.80 -2.83
N GLN A 81 -7.69 12.00 -2.41
CA GLN A 81 -9.09 12.13 -2.83
C GLN A 81 -9.88 13.18 -2.04
N GLY A 82 -9.30 13.76 -0.97
CA GLY A 82 -9.99 14.71 -0.09
C GLY A 82 -10.94 14.06 0.91
N GLU A 83 -10.92 12.73 1.03
CA GLU A 83 -11.73 11.93 1.96
C GLU A 83 -11.09 11.95 3.35
N LYS A 84 -11.15 13.11 4.01
CA LYS A 84 -10.43 13.44 5.26
C LYS A 84 -10.67 12.42 6.37
N GLU A 85 -11.92 12.04 6.62
CA GLU A 85 -12.29 11.14 7.71
C GLU A 85 -11.75 9.72 7.48
N LYS A 86 -11.82 9.21 6.25
CA LYS A 86 -11.27 7.89 5.89
C LYS A 86 -9.75 7.88 5.97
N ALA A 87 -9.10 8.99 5.61
CA ALA A 87 -7.65 9.11 5.74
C ALA A 87 -7.20 9.05 7.21
N ILE A 88 -7.92 9.73 8.10
CA ILE A 88 -7.69 9.69 9.55
C ILE A 88 -7.82 8.26 10.07
N GLU A 89 -8.93 7.58 9.78
CA GLU A 89 -9.18 6.20 10.22
C GLU A 89 -8.07 5.25 9.75
N ALA A 90 -7.65 5.38 8.49
CA ALA A 90 -6.59 4.54 7.93
C ALA A 90 -5.23 4.78 8.60
N PHE A 91 -4.84 6.04 8.84
CA PHE A 91 -3.58 6.34 9.53
C PHE A 91 -3.61 5.92 11.01
N GLU A 92 -4.75 6.06 11.69
CA GLU A 92 -4.92 5.54 13.05
C GLU A 92 -4.74 4.02 13.07
N ARG A 93 -5.38 3.31 12.14
CA ARG A 93 -5.27 1.86 12.06
C ARG A 93 -3.85 1.37 11.77
N PHE A 94 -3.11 2.08 10.92
CA PHE A 94 -1.68 1.84 10.69
C PHE A 94 -0.85 1.97 11.97
N LEU A 95 -1.09 3.03 12.76
CA LEU A 95 -0.36 3.28 14.02
C LEU A 95 -0.73 2.26 15.11
N GLU A 96 -1.99 1.82 15.15
CA GLU A 96 -2.46 0.77 16.07
C GLU A 96 -1.81 -0.59 15.79
N LEU A 97 -1.77 -1.00 14.51
CA LEU A 97 -1.20 -2.29 14.10
C LEU A 97 0.32 -2.31 14.21
N GLY A 98 0.93 -1.11 14.23
CA GLY A 98 2.37 -0.94 14.39
C GLY A 98 3.03 -0.70 13.04
N PRO A 99 3.85 0.36 12.91
CA PRO A 99 4.52 0.73 11.67
C PRO A 99 5.75 -0.16 11.43
N GLY A 100 5.52 -1.46 11.20
CA GLY A 100 6.51 -2.47 10.80
C GLY A 100 7.93 -2.23 11.35
N GLN A 101 8.93 -2.33 10.47
CA GLN A 101 10.35 -2.07 10.79
C GLN A 101 10.82 -0.68 10.35
N ASP A 102 9.98 0.13 9.69
CA ASP A 102 10.36 1.45 9.17
C ASP A 102 9.89 2.58 10.11
N PRO A 103 10.76 3.10 11.00
CA PRO A 103 10.40 4.18 11.90
C PRO A 103 10.04 5.49 11.18
N ARG A 104 10.43 5.67 9.91
CA ARG A 104 10.06 6.86 9.13
C ARG A 104 8.59 6.85 8.76
N ALA A 105 8.04 5.67 8.45
CA ALA A 105 6.63 5.53 8.12
C ALA A 105 5.73 5.95 9.29
N LYS A 106 6.16 5.64 10.53
CA LYS A 106 5.49 6.12 11.75
C LYS A 106 5.42 7.64 11.81
N ILE A 107 6.57 8.30 11.73
CA ILE A 107 6.70 9.75 11.88
C ILE A 107 5.88 10.46 10.80
N GLU A 108 5.93 9.95 9.56
CA GLU A 108 5.15 10.51 8.46
C GLU A 108 3.65 10.33 8.72
N ALA A 109 3.19 9.15 9.12
CA ALA A 109 1.77 8.94 9.42
C ALA A 109 1.27 9.83 10.57
N GLU A 110 2.06 10.00 11.65
CA GLU A 110 1.72 10.89 12.76
C GLU A 110 1.59 12.35 12.29
N ARG A 111 2.51 12.81 11.44
CA ARG A 111 2.45 14.15 10.84
C ARG A 111 1.22 14.32 9.96
N GLN A 112 0.96 13.34 9.08
CA GLN A 112 -0.21 13.36 8.20
C GLN A 112 -1.51 13.41 9.01
N LEU A 113 -1.59 12.62 10.08
CA LEU A 113 -2.73 12.58 10.99
C LEU A 113 -2.93 13.91 11.71
N GLU A 114 -1.85 14.55 12.18
CA GLU A 114 -1.93 15.88 12.80
C GLU A 114 -2.42 16.93 11.80
N ASP A 115 -1.86 16.97 10.60
CA ASP A 115 -2.27 17.89 9.54
C ASP A 115 -3.74 17.69 9.13
N LEU A 116 -4.21 16.43 9.11
CA LEU A 116 -5.62 16.09 8.88
C LEU A 116 -6.52 16.40 10.08
N LYS A 117 -6.02 16.59 11.31
CA LYS A 117 -6.88 16.92 12.46
C LYS A 117 -6.99 18.42 12.73
N ARG A 118 -6.16 19.21 12.06
CA ARG A 118 -6.27 20.68 12.01
C ARG A 118 -7.44 21.11 11.11
#